data_AF-A0A925Y0N8-F1
#
_entry.id   AF-A0A925Y0N8-F1
#
_cell.length_a   1.000
_cell.length_b   1.000
_cell.length_c   1.000
_cell.angle_alpha   90.00
_cell.angle_beta   90.00
_cell.angle_gamma   90.00
#
_symmetry.space_group_name_H-M   'P 1'
#
loop_
_entity.id
_entity.type
_entity.pdbx_description
1 polymer ?
#
loop_
_entity_poly.entity_id
_entity_poly.type
_entity_poly.pdbx_seq_one_letter_code
_entity_poly.pdbx_strand_id
1 'polypeptide(L)'
;APLVQSDKNQIDQTGGNDYEYATNWSFSPGETITFLIPSYYGFGNTSIKAPGQAKEQRTNLYWGQMPFTDAANYMGIGVLLLAIIGAWNFRKDPFVIFLIALSVFSLFLSFGKNMPLLYKIFYDFVPAFNKFRAPSMALCLLQFAVPVLAGYGIASVFAWSKDVSKETKRKGLIVGGASLAVFAVMFIMGNSETGYKESLSDAVKAKSAELASQGVSPQFLDLVYNEMQSDATTSGLILLAFGGLVLLVTRGTIKPNVAIAVFLVLLVADLWRVDKRPYEPKKGSPEKNVFAKTDVVDFIKRDPGVFRICDLSRSPTPNWWAYHFIENVHGYSSAKLRVYQDLLDVAAPGSGQESVPGNSTVVNPFLWNLLNVKYIVASQPIYQGVEPAFRSQQTGAMVYVNQGVLPRAWFVDSVLVETDKSALLLKLRDGTFDARTTAYVEADFDGRTQLAADRLSTAQVTGKANQHLAIATNSQKQQLLVVSEVFYDEWHAYVDGTEVPMIKTDFVLRGVSVPAGKHTVEFKYSSPSFEQGRTISLASNTAALLIGLVGLGLWYHKKKTVGEV
;
A
#
# COMPACT_ATOMS: atom_id res chain seq x y z
N ALA A 1 -13.88 -2.73 -15.37
CA ALA A 1 -14.84 -2.16 -14.41
C ALA A 1 -15.42 -3.27 -13.54
N PRO A 2 -15.95 -2.97 -12.34
CA PRO A 2 -16.71 -3.94 -11.54
C PRO A 2 -17.91 -4.45 -12.32
N LEU A 3 -18.20 -5.76 -12.24
CA LEU A 3 -19.36 -6.35 -12.91
C LEU A 3 -20.68 -6.04 -12.18
N VAL A 4 -20.62 -5.85 -10.86
CA VAL A 4 -21.77 -5.48 -10.02
C VAL A 4 -21.42 -4.16 -9.34
N GLN A 5 -22.07 -3.06 -9.74
CA GLN A 5 -21.85 -1.75 -9.13
C GLN A 5 -22.77 -1.60 -7.91
N SER A 6 -22.20 -1.69 -6.70
CA SER A 6 -22.81 -1.10 -5.51
C SER A 6 -22.32 0.33 -5.36
N ASP A 7 -23.10 1.26 -5.91
CA ASP A 7 -22.93 2.71 -5.87
C ASP A 7 -21.67 3.32 -6.53
N LYS A 8 -21.91 4.49 -7.12
CA LYS A 8 -21.05 5.21 -8.08
C LYS A 8 -19.63 5.47 -7.53
N ASN A 9 -18.63 4.93 -8.25
CA ASN A 9 -17.29 5.49 -8.56
C ASN A 9 -16.53 4.43 -9.39
N GLN A 10 -17.02 4.14 -10.60
CA GLN A 10 -16.56 4.62 -11.92
C GLN A 10 -15.10 4.25 -12.26
N ILE A 11 -14.92 3.37 -13.25
CA ILE A 11 -13.65 3.10 -13.94
C ILE A 11 -13.92 3.44 -15.41
N ASP A 12 -13.00 4.14 -16.06
CA ASP A 12 -13.03 4.37 -17.49
C ASP A 12 -12.95 3.02 -18.24
N GLN A 13 -13.56 2.91 -19.43
CA GLN A 13 -13.57 1.69 -20.25
C GLN A 13 -12.14 1.16 -20.56
N THR A 14 -11.12 2.00 -20.38
CA THR A 14 -9.68 1.70 -20.53
C THR A 14 -9.02 1.01 -19.33
N GLY A 15 -9.73 0.82 -18.21
CA GLY A 15 -9.22 0.14 -17.01
C GLY A 15 -8.36 1.00 -16.08
N GLY A 16 -8.34 2.32 -16.26
CA GLY A 16 -7.74 3.28 -15.32
C GLY A 16 -8.65 3.60 -14.12
N ASN A 17 -8.08 4.20 -13.08
CA ASN A 17 -8.83 4.79 -11.97
C ASN A 17 -9.65 5.98 -12.47
N ASP A 18 -10.83 6.27 -11.89
CA ASP A 18 -11.48 7.57 -12.13
C ASP A 18 -10.65 8.72 -11.58
N TYR A 19 -10.88 9.92 -12.12
CA TYR A 19 -10.10 11.09 -11.78
C TYR A 19 -10.24 11.49 -10.31
N GLU A 20 -11.44 11.38 -9.72
CA GLU A 20 -11.65 11.75 -8.32
C GLU A 20 -10.91 10.81 -7.37
N TYR A 21 -11.03 9.49 -7.60
CA TYR A 21 -10.28 8.48 -6.86
C TYR A 21 -8.78 8.61 -7.06
N ALA A 22 -8.33 8.77 -8.31
CA ALA A 22 -6.91 8.93 -8.65
C ALA A 22 -6.30 10.12 -7.92
N THR A 23 -7.06 11.21 -7.77
CA THR A 23 -6.62 12.47 -7.13
C THR A 23 -7.00 12.60 -5.65
N ASN A 24 -7.52 11.55 -5.01
CA ASN A 24 -8.01 11.62 -3.64
C ASN A 24 -6.89 11.95 -2.61
N TRP A 25 -5.66 11.50 -2.87
CA TRP A 25 -4.44 11.85 -2.11
C TRP A 25 -3.65 12.98 -2.76
N SER A 26 -4.34 14.02 -3.24
CA SER A 26 -3.66 15.23 -3.70
C SER A 26 -2.98 15.94 -2.52
N PHE A 27 -1.79 16.48 -2.73
CA PHE A 27 -1.16 17.41 -1.80
C PHE A 27 -1.75 18.81 -2.00
N SER A 28 -1.93 19.62 -0.96
CA SER A 28 -2.50 20.96 -1.14
C SER A 28 -1.38 21.99 -1.17
N PRO A 29 -1.59 23.14 -1.85
CA PRO A 29 -0.67 24.26 -1.74
C PRO A 29 -0.43 24.67 -0.28
N GLY A 30 -1.49 24.66 0.56
CA GLY A 30 -1.40 24.96 1.99
C GLY A 30 -0.49 24.00 2.75
N GLU A 31 -0.54 22.71 2.45
CA GLU A 31 0.29 21.69 3.11
C GLU A 31 1.79 21.82 2.85
N THR A 32 2.23 22.67 1.91
CA THR A 32 3.66 23.01 1.76
C THR A 32 4.27 23.59 3.03
N ILE A 33 3.46 24.18 3.91
CA ILE A 33 3.90 24.64 5.24
C ILE A 33 4.47 23.50 6.09
N THR A 34 4.08 22.24 5.83
CA THR A 34 4.62 21.06 6.52
C THR A 34 6.09 20.80 6.21
N PHE A 35 6.64 21.43 5.17
CA PHE A 35 8.08 21.43 4.92
C PHE A 35 8.83 22.24 5.99
N LEU A 36 8.15 23.21 6.64
CA LEU A 36 8.71 24.05 7.70
C LEU A 36 8.24 23.60 9.09
N ILE A 37 6.93 23.35 9.24
CA ILE A 37 6.26 22.99 10.49
C ILE A 37 5.60 21.61 10.30
N PRO A 38 6.29 20.50 10.62
CA PRO A 38 5.84 19.14 10.29
C PRO A 38 4.39 18.83 10.69
N SER A 39 3.99 19.19 11.91
CA SER A 39 2.67 18.91 12.47
C SER A 39 1.59 19.96 12.17
N TYR A 40 1.83 20.93 11.28
CA TYR A 40 0.85 21.99 10.99
C TYR A 40 -0.51 21.46 10.52
N TYR A 41 -0.53 20.38 9.74
CA TYR A 41 -1.77 19.70 9.35
C TYR A 41 -2.07 18.46 10.19
N GLY A 42 -1.32 18.22 11.27
CA GLY A 42 -1.28 16.97 12.03
C GLY A 42 -0.79 15.79 11.20
N PHE A 43 -0.40 14.70 11.87
CA PHE A 43 -0.09 13.42 11.21
C PHE A 43 -0.02 12.30 12.24
N GLY A 44 -0.16 11.06 11.77
CA GLY A 44 -0.05 9.88 12.62
C GLY A 44 -1.29 9.67 13.49
N ASN A 45 -1.31 8.50 14.11
CA ASN A 45 -2.40 8.09 14.98
C ASN A 45 -1.98 8.22 16.45
N THR A 46 -2.92 8.61 17.30
CA THR A 46 -2.74 8.63 18.74
C THR A 46 -4.03 8.25 19.46
N SER A 47 -3.92 7.80 20.70
CA SER A 47 -5.08 7.46 21.53
C SER A 47 -5.60 8.70 22.23
N ILE A 48 -6.84 9.08 21.93
CA ILE A 48 -7.55 10.20 22.59
C ILE A 48 -8.86 9.72 23.18
N LYS A 49 -9.33 10.38 24.25
CA LYS A 49 -10.64 10.12 24.83
C LYS A 49 -11.66 11.06 24.19
N ALA A 50 -12.55 10.51 23.37
CA ALA A 50 -13.61 11.31 22.76
C ALA A 50 -14.62 11.80 23.84
N PRO A 51 -15.24 12.99 23.68
CA PRO A 51 -16.27 13.49 24.59
C PRO A 51 -17.38 12.46 24.76
N GLY A 52 -17.74 12.15 26.01
CA GLY A 52 -18.78 11.16 26.32
C GLY A 52 -18.38 9.69 26.18
N GLN A 53 -17.15 9.37 25.76
CA GLN A 53 -16.68 7.98 25.65
C GLN A 53 -15.85 7.54 26.85
N ALA A 54 -16.08 6.30 27.31
CA ALA A 54 -15.36 5.71 28.44
C ALA A 54 -13.96 5.18 28.07
N LYS A 55 -13.73 4.84 26.79
CA LYS A 55 -12.48 4.26 26.29
C LYS A 55 -11.75 5.24 25.37
N GLU A 56 -10.42 5.14 25.34
CA GLU A 56 -9.61 5.84 24.35
C GLU A 56 -9.83 5.24 22.96
N GLN A 57 -9.92 6.11 21.97
CA GLN A 57 -10.02 5.76 20.56
C GLN A 57 -8.75 6.17 19.84
N ARG A 58 -8.29 5.31 18.94
CA ARG A 58 -7.18 5.61 18.06
C ARG A 58 -7.67 6.57 16.97
N THR A 59 -7.14 7.79 16.99
CA THR A 59 -7.55 8.88 16.09
C THR A 59 -6.36 9.40 15.32
N ASN A 60 -6.53 9.58 14.02
CA ASN A 60 -5.53 10.23 13.18
C ASN A 60 -5.57 11.74 13.44
N LEU A 61 -4.41 12.36 13.67
CA LEU A 61 -4.32 13.80 13.93
C LEU A 61 -4.39 14.66 12.66
N TYR A 62 -4.28 14.04 11.48
CA TYR A 62 -4.29 14.75 10.22
C TYR A 62 -5.65 15.36 9.92
N TRP A 63 -5.64 16.66 9.61
CA TRP A 63 -6.85 17.42 9.32
C TRP A 63 -6.85 18.08 7.92
N GLY A 64 -5.76 17.98 7.15
CA GLY A 64 -5.66 18.51 5.77
C GLY A 64 -6.54 17.78 4.73
N GLN A 65 -6.45 18.10 3.45
CA GLN A 65 -7.45 17.62 2.45
C GLN A 65 -7.45 16.11 2.15
N MET A 66 -6.36 15.37 2.45
CA MET A 66 -6.28 13.94 2.17
C MET A 66 -7.20 13.15 3.12
N PRO A 67 -7.49 11.86 2.83
CA PRO A 67 -8.25 11.03 3.76
C PRO A 67 -7.56 10.86 5.11
N PHE A 68 -6.24 10.60 5.09
CA PHE A 68 -5.37 10.53 6.27
C PHE A 68 -3.90 10.56 5.82
N THR A 69 -2.99 10.86 6.76
CA THR A 69 -1.54 10.60 6.61
C THR A 69 -0.95 10.13 7.93
N ASP A 70 0.01 9.20 7.85
CA ASP A 70 0.76 8.72 9.01
C ASP A 70 2.08 9.48 9.20
N ALA A 71 2.51 10.26 8.21
CA ALA A 71 3.77 11.01 8.23
C ALA A 71 3.61 12.43 7.70
N ALA A 72 4.42 13.34 8.23
CA ALA A 72 4.60 14.68 7.66
C ALA A 72 5.51 14.62 6.43
N ASN A 73 5.28 15.48 5.44
CA ASN A 73 6.20 15.67 4.32
C ASN A 73 7.40 16.56 4.68
N TYR A 74 7.89 16.46 5.92
CA TYR A 74 9.00 17.26 6.43
C TYR A 74 10.34 16.68 5.97
N MET A 75 11.21 17.53 5.41
CA MET A 75 12.51 17.12 4.84
C MET A 75 13.72 17.58 5.65
N GLY A 76 13.47 18.21 6.80
CA GLY A 76 14.49 18.87 7.61
C GLY A 76 14.65 20.34 7.24
N ILE A 77 14.40 21.23 8.20
CA ILE A 77 14.45 22.69 7.99
C ILE A 77 15.86 23.18 7.66
N GLY A 78 16.87 22.54 8.25
CA GLY A 78 18.28 22.79 7.93
C GLY A 78 18.66 22.31 6.53
N VAL A 79 18.10 21.19 6.08
CA VAL A 79 18.28 20.66 4.72
C VAL A 79 17.69 21.66 3.71
N LEU A 80 16.49 22.16 3.96
CA LEU A 80 15.85 23.18 3.12
C LEU A 80 16.66 24.47 3.04
N LEU A 81 17.17 24.98 4.17
CA LEU A 81 18.03 26.16 4.18
C LEU A 81 19.28 25.94 3.30
N LEU A 82 19.97 24.81 3.50
CA LEU A 82 21.15 24.48 2.72
C LEU A 82 20.81 24.28 1.24
N ALA A 83 19.67 23.67 0.91
CA ALA A 83 19.22 23.50 -0.46
C ALA A 83 18.99 24.85 -1.15
N ILE A 84 18.37 25.81 -0.46
CA ILE A 84 18.21 27.19 -0.95
C ILE A 84 19.57 27.86 -1.18
N ILE A 85 20.52 27.68 -0.26
CA ILE A 85 21.89 28.20 -0.42
C ILE A 85 22.57 27.59 -1.66
N GLY A 86 22.47 26.27 -1.83
CA GLY A 86 23.02 25.56 -2.98
C GLY A 86 22.42 26.03 -4.29
N ALA A 87 21.09 26.09 -4.36
CA ALA A 87 20.34 26.63 -5.48
C ALA A 87 20.73 28.08 -5.81
N TRP A 88 20.90 28.94 -4.79
CA TRP A 88 21.27 30.34 -4.98
C TRP A 88 22.69 30.50 -5.53
N ASN A 89 23.68 29.84 -4.91
CA ASN A 89 25.09 30.01 -5.27
C ASN A 89 25.43 29.34 -6.61
N PHE A 90 24.81 28.18 -6.89
CA PHE A 90 25.01 27.41 -8.13
C PHE A 90 23.87 27.56 -9.14
N ARG A 91 23.10 28.66 -9.09
CA ARG A 91 21.94 28.92 -9.99
C ARG A 91 22.23 28.91 -11.50
N LYS A 92 23.51 28.91 -11.89
CA LYS A 92 23.94 28.84 -13.29
C LYS A 92 24.42 27.44 -13.69
N ASP A 93 24.59 26.54 -12.73
CA ASP A 93 25.00 25.17 -12.98
C ASP A 93 23.82 24.39 -13.59
N PRO A 94 23.99 23.74 -14.77
CA PRO A 94 22.90 23.04 -15.44
C PRO A 94 22.27 21.93 -14.60
N PHE A 95 23.07 21.22 -13.79
CA PHE A 95 22.56 20.14 -12.95
C PHE A 95 21.73 20.70 -11.78
N VAL A 96 22.17 21.80 -11.18
CA VAL A 96 21.38 22.51 -10.16
C VAL A 96 20.08 23.07 -10.73
N ILE A 97 20.10 23.63 -11.93
CA ILE A 97 18.88 24.08 -12.64
C ILE A 97 17.93 22.90 -12.85
N PHE A 98 18.43 21.75 -13.28
CA PHE A 98 17.64 20.53 -13.41
C PHE A 98 16.99 20.10 -12.08
N LEU A 99 17.74 20.09 -10.97
CA LEU A 99 17.20 19.73 -9.66
C LEU A 99 16.13 20.72 -9.16
N ILE A 100 16.31 22.02 -9.43
CA ILE A 100 15.30 23.04 -9.13
C ILE A 100 14.05 22.79 -9.97
N ALA A 101 14.20 22.59 -11.28
CA ALA A 101 13.08 22.31 -12.19
C ALA A 101 12.34 21.03 -11.79
N LEU A 102 13.07 19.97 -11.44
CA LEU A 102 12.52 18.71 -10.94
C LEU A 102 11.72 18.91 -9.65
N SER A 103 12.25 19.69 -8.70
CA SER A 103 11.56 20.00 -7.44
C SER A 103 10.27 20.77 -7.69
N VAL A 104 10.31 21.82 -8.51
CA VAL A 104 9.14 22.64 -8.84
C VAL A 104 8.08 21.83 -9.59
N PHE A 105 8.50 21.06 -10.60
CA PHE A 105 7.62 20.19 -11.36
C PHE A 105 6.95 19.13 -10.47
N SER A 106 7.74 18.43 -9.64
CA SER A 106 7.28 17.43 -8.69
C SER A 106 6.27 18.01 -7.69
N LEU A 107 6.54 19.20 -7.16
CA LEU A 107 5.63 19.89 -6.25
C LEU A 107 4.29 20.20 -6.93
N PHE A 108 4.31 20.81 -8.12
CA PHE A 108 3.07 21.13 -8.82
C PHE A 108 2.30 19.89 -9.28
N LEU A 109 2.99 18.84 -9.70
CA LEU A 109 2.35 17.57 -10.04
C LEU A 109 1.70 16.94 -8.80
N SER A 110 2.34 17.06 -7.63
CA SER A 110 1.81 16.55 -6.36
C SER A 110 0.49 17.19 -5.94
N PHE A 111 0.20 18.40 -6.46
CA PHE A 111 -1.03 19.10 -6.14
C PHE A 111 -2.29 18.46 -6.72
N GLY A 112 -2.15 17.56 -7.70
CA GLY A 112 -3.25 16.75 -8.22
C GLY A 112 -4.48 17.60 -8.59
N LYS A 113 -5.62 17.35 -7.92
CA LYS A 113 -6.87 18.08 -8.14
C LYS A 113 -6.80 19.58 -7.82
N ASN A 114 -5.82 20.02 -7.03
CA ASN A 114 -5.58 21.44 -6.76
C ASN A 114 -4.82 22.15 -7.89
N MET A 115 -4.24 21.40 -8.83
CA MET A 115 -3.58 21.92 -10.03
C MET A 115 -4.02 21.11 -11.26
N PRO A 116 -5.32 21.10 -11.58
CA PRO A 116 -5.89 20.18 -12.57
C PRO A 116 -5.33 20.43 -13.97
N LEU A 117 -4.95 21.67 -14.31
CA LEU A 117 -4.36 21.99 -15.61
C LEU A 117 -3.09 21.16 -15.90
N LEU A 118 -2.20 21.04 -14.91
CA LEU A 118 -1.00 20.23 -15.06
C LEU A 118 -1.33 18.75 -14.94
N TYR A 119 -2.06 18.36 -13.89
CA TYR A 119 -2.28 16.95 -13.59
C TYR A 119 -3.10 16.22 -14.65
N LYS A 120 -4.13 16.88 -15.22
CA LYS A 120 -4.97 16.28 -16.28
C LYS A 120 -4.19 15.97 -17.55
N ILE A 121 -3.20 16.79 -17.92
CA ILE A 121 -2.35 16.49 -19.08
C ILE A 121 -1.67 15.11 -18.91
N PHE A 122 -1.17 14.82 -17.71
CA PHE A 122 -0.55 13.53 -17.44
C PHE A 122 -1.60 12.42 -17.34
N TYR A 123 -2.69 12.67 -16.63
CA TYR A 123 -3.76 11.69 -16.44
C TYR A 123 -4.43 11.26 -17.75
N ASP A 124 -4.70 12.19 -18.67
CA ASP A 124 -5.41 11.92 -19.92
C ASP A 124 -4.47 11.42 -21.04
N PHE A 125 -3.21 11.88 -21.09
CA PHE A 125 -2.33 11.63 -22.25
C PHE A 125 -1.11 10.76 -21.97
N VAL A 126 -0.64 10.62 -20.72
CA VAL A 126 0.54 9.79 -20.43
C VAL A 126 0.11 8.34 -20.23
N PRO A 127 0.61 7.39 -21.03
CA PRO A 127 0.21 5.99 -20.93
C PRO A 127 0.37 5.44 -19.52
N ALA A 128 -0.64 4.72 -19.04
CA ALA A 128 -0.73 4.13 -17.70
C ALA A 128 -0.68 5.12 -16.52
N PHE A 129 -0.62 6.43 -16.74
CA PHE A 129 -0.60 7.41 -15.64
C PHE A 129 -1.91 7.37 -14.84
N ASN A 130 -3.05 7.19 -15.51
CA ASN A 130 -4.37 7.00 -14.89
C ASN A 130 -4.49 5.71 -14.05
N LYS A 131 -3.48 4.84 -14.02
CA LYS A 131 -3.42 3.67 -13.13
C LYS A 131 -2.82 3.98 -11.76
N PHE A 132 -2.11 5.10 -11.63
CA PHE A 132 -1.63 5.56 -10.34
C PHE A 132 -2.76 6.22 -9.54
N ARG A 133 -2.63 6.14 -8.22
CA ARG A 133 -3.45 6.87 -7.24
C ARG A 133 -2.49 7.55 -6.27
N ALA A 134 -2.88 8.70 -5.73
CA ALA A 134 -2.07 9.54 -4.84
C ALA A 134 -1.02 10.44 -5.54
N PRO A 135 -1.44 11.61 -6.06
CA PRO A 135 -0.56 12.64 -6.59
C PRO A 135 0.56 13.03 -5.62
N SER A 136 0.29 13.06 -4.31
CA SER A 136 1.28 13.41 -3.27
C SER A 136 2.58 12.60 -3.37
N MET A 137 2.52 11.37 -3.88
CA MET A 137 3.71 10.52 -4.08
C MET A 137 4.71 11.13 -5.08
N ALA A 138 4.29 12.04 -5.96
CA ALA A 138 5.19 12.77 -6.84
C ALA A 138 6.27 13.55 -6.07
N LEU A 139 6.01 13.92 -4.80
CA LEU A 139 6.96 14.60 -3.91
C LEU A 139 8.24 13.81 -3.68
N CYS A 140 8.27 12.49 -3.91
CA CYS A 140 9.51 11.71 -3.79
C CYS A 140 10.66 12.26 -4.65
N LEU A 141 10.34 12.85 -5.82
CA LEU A 141 11.34 13.47 -6.70
C LEU A 141 11.89 14.77 -6.11
N LEU A 142 11.04 15.58 -5.49
CA LEU A 142 11.45 16.76 -4.72
C LEU A 142 12.31 16.34 -3.52
N GLN A 143 11.88 15.31 -2.77
CA GLN A 143 12.58 14.77 -1.60
C GLN A 143 13.92 14.13 -1.97
N PHE A 144 14.11 13.72 -3.22
CA PHE A 144 15.41 13.35 -3.76
C PHE A 144 16.27 14.58 -4.13
N ALA A 145 15.69 15.57 -4.80
CA ALA A 145 16.42 16.74 -5.28
C ALA A 145 16.91 17.66 -4.16
N VAL A 146 16.10 17.86 -3.12
CA VAL A 146 16.38 18.79 -2.01
C VAL A 146 17.68 18.41 -1.24
N PRO A 147 17.91 17.15 -0.82
CA PRO A 147 19.17 16.76 -0.19
C PRO A 147 20.40 16.94 -1.09
N VAL A 148 20.27 16.69 -2.40
CA VAL A 148 21.37 16.91 -3.35
C VAL A 148 21.71 18.40 -3.46
N LEU A 149 20.69 19.26 -3.54
CA LEU A 149 20.85 20.72 -3.47
C LEU A 149 21.46 21.17 -2.13
N ALA A 150 21.10 20.53 -1.02
CA ALA A 150 21.70 20.81 0.28
C ALA A 150 23.21 20.49 0.31
N GLY A 151 23.65 19.46 -0.41
CA GLY A 151 25.07 19.17 -0.65
C GLY A 151 25.80 20.33 -1.35
N TYR A 152 25.19 20.93 -2.38
CA TYR A 152 25.69 22.17 -2.99
C TYR A 152 25.68 23.34 -2.01
N GLY A 153 24.71 23.38 -1.09
CA GLY A 153 24.66 24.33 0.01
C GLY A 153 25.89 24.25 0.92
N ILE A 154 26.22 23.04 1.38
CA ILE A 154 27.41 22.79 2.19
C ILE A 154 28.67 23.20 1.42
N ALA A 155 28.78 22.81 0.14
CA ALA A 155 29.92 23.19 -0.70
C ALA A 155 30.06 24.72 -0.83
N SER A 156 28.95 25.45 -0.91
CA SER A 156 28.93 26.93 -0.94
C SER A 156 29.46 27.52 0.37
N VAL A 157 28.96 27.04 1.51
CA VAL A 157 29.40 27.50 2.84
C VAL A 157 30.90 27.24 3.03
N PHE A 158 31.40 26.10 2.57
CA PHE A 158 32.81 25.77 2.58
C PHE A 158 33.64 26.69 1.69
N ALA A 159 33.18 26.97 0.47
CA ALA A 159 33.87 27.89 -0.42
C ALA A 159 33.96 29.30 0.21
N TRP A 160 32.88 29.79 0.80
CA TRP A 160 32.86 31.10 1.46
C TRP A 160 33.76 31.17 2.70
N SER A 161 34.00 30.05 3.38
CA SER A 161 34.89 30.00 4.55
C SER A 161 36.37 30.15 4.21
N LYS A 162 36.77 29.89 2.95
CA LYS A 162 38.17 29.98 2.51
C LYS A 162 38.65 31.43 2.32
N ASP A 163 37.72 32.35 2.05
CA ASP A 163 38.00 33.77 1.85
C ASP A 163 37.07 34.61 2.72
N VAL A 164 37.54 34.99 3.91
CA VAL A 164 36.78 35.75 4.92
C VAL A 164 36.76 37.25 4.54
N SER A 165 36.12 37.56 3.41
CA SER A 165 35.97 38.90 2.85
C SER A 165 34.68 39.61 3.30
N LYS A 166 34.54 40.89 2.96
CA LYS A 166 33.29 41.65 3.21
C LYS A 166 32.09 41.00 2.50
N GLU A 167 32.31 40.41 1.33
CA GLU A 167 31.27 39.76 0.55
C GLU A 167 30.77 38.48 1.22
N THR A 168 31.67 37.59 1.65
CA THR A 168 31.27 36.33 2.30
C THR A 168 30.61 36.57 3.65
N LYS A 169 31.08 37.55 4.43
CA LYS A 169 30.39 38.01 5.65
C LYS A 169 28.98 38.53 5.36
N ARG A 170 28.78 39.26 4.26
CA ARG A 170 27.45 39.72 3.82
C ARG A 170 26.54 38.54 3.47
N LYS A 171 27.05 37.51 2.78
CA LYS A 171 26.28 36.28 2.48
C LYS A 171 25.83 35.57 3.76
N GLY A 172 26.73 35.43 4.74
CA GLY A 172 26.38 34.89 6.06
C GLY A 172 25.31 35.70 6.79
N LEU A 173 25.40 37.05 6.74
CA LEU A 173 24.40 37.95 7.32
C LEU A 173 23.03 37.81 6.64
N ILE A 174 22.99 37.66 5.31
CA ILE A 174 21.75 37.43 4.57
C ILE A 174 21.12 36.11 5.01
N VAL A 175 21.91 35.03 5.08
CA VAL A 175 21.41 33.71 5.51
C VAL A 175 20.91 33.75 6.95
N GLY A 176 21.67 34.33 7.88
CA GLY A 176 21.27 34.47 9.27
C GLY A 176 20.02 35.35 9.45
N GLY A 177 19.96 36.48 8.74
CA GLY A 177 18.80 37.39 8.75
C GLY A 177 17.54 36.76 8.14
N ALA A 178 17.68 36.03 7.02
CA ALA A 178 16.57 35.28 6.43
C ALA A 178 16.06 34.17 7.36
N SER A 179 16.98 33.45 8.02
CA SER A 179 16.64 32.42 9.01
C SER A 179 15.85 33.03 10.18
N LEU A 180 16.26 34.22 10.65
CA LEU A 180 15.55 34.96 11.70
C LEU A 180 14.17 35.44 11.24
N ALA A 181 14.05 35.96 10.02
CA ALA A 181 12.77 36.40 9.47
C ALA A 181 11.77 35.23 9.33
N VAL A 182 12.23 34.09 8.79
CA VAL A 182 11.39 32.89 8.66
C VAL A 182 11.02 32.34 10.03
N PHE A 183 11.94 32.32 10.99
CA PHE A 183 11.62 31.97 12.37
C PHE A 183 10.57 32.89 12.98
N ALA A 184 10.69 34.21 12.81
CA ALA A 184 9.70 35.16 13.34
C ALA A 184 8.30 34.89 12.79
N VAL A 185 8.18 34.58 11.49
CA VAL A 185 6.90 34.20 10.88
C VAL A 185 6.37 32.90 11.49
N MET A 186 7.18 31.85 11.57
CA MET A 186 6.78 30.57 12.19
C MET A 186 6.39 30.74 13.66
N PHE A 187 7.10 31.59 14.40
CA PHE A 187 6.82 31.87 15.80
C PHE A 187 5.48 32.62 15.96
N ILE A 188 5.20 33.61 15.13
CA ILE A 188 3.90 34.32 15.14
C ILE A 188 2.77 33.34 14.81
N MET A 189 2.93 32.53 13.76
CA MET A 189 1.94 31.51 13.37
C MET A 189 1.71 30.49 14.50
N GLY A 190 2.79 29.97 15.09
CA GLY A 190 2.74 28.96 16.15
C GLY A 190 2.11 29.47 17.46
N ASN A 191 2.08 30.79 17.69
CA ASN A 191 1.45 31.41 18.87
C ASN A 191 0.05 31.97 18.58
N SER A 192 -0.51 31.74 17.38
CA SER A 192 -1.88 32.14 17.03
C SER A 192 -2.89 31.06 17.43
N GLU A 193 -3.06 30.84 18.73
CA GLU A 193 -3.85 29.72 19.26
C GLU A 193 -5.31 29.73 18.79
N THR A 194 -6.02 30.83 19.03
CA THR A 194 -7.46 30.95 18.73
C THR A 194 -7.72 30.73 17.24
N GLY A 195 -7.01 31.46 16.37
CA GLY A 195 -7.21 31.36 14.91
C GLY A 195 -6.86 29.98 14.35
N TYR A 196 -5.81 29.32 14.88
CA TYR A 196 -5.46 27.97 14.47
C TYR A 196 -6.51 26.94 14.92
N LYS A 197 -6.94 26.98 16.19
CA LYS A 197 -7.93 26.04 16.72
C LYS A 197 -9.31 26.21 16.07
N GLU A 198 -9.71 27.43 15.73
CA GLU A 198 -10.92 27.69 14.94
C GLU A 198 -10.83 27.06 13.54
N SER A 199 -9.74 27.34 12.82
CA SER A 199 -9.49 26.76 11.48
C SER A 199 -9.47 25.22 11.51
N LEU A 200 -8.83 24.64 12.52
CA LEU A 200 -8.80 23.19 12.75
C LEU A 200 -10.20 22.63 13.03
N SER A 201 -10.94 23.25 13.94
CA SER A 201 -12.31 22.85 14.28
C SER A 201 -13.19 22.83 13.03
N ASP A 202 -13.14 23.89 12.23
CA ASP A 202 -13.99 24.04 11.05
C ASP A 202 -13.64 23.01 9.97
N ALA A 203 -12.34 22.79 9.72
CA ALA A 203 -11.88 21.78 8.77
C ALA A 203 -12.28 20.35 9.18
N VAL A 204 -12.22 20.03 10.47
CA VAL A 204 -12.60 18.70 10.99
C VAL A 204 -14.12 18.50 10.95
N LYS A 205 -14.92 19.53 11.31
CA LYS A 205 -16.38 19.49 11.19
C LYS A 205 -16.84 19.31 9.74
N ALA A 206 -16.16 19.94 8.78
CA ALA A 206 -16.48 19.80 7.36
C ALA A 206 -16.33 18.36 6.83
N LYS A 207 -15.58 17.50 7.53
CA LYS A 207 -15.32 16.11 7.13
C LYS A 207 -16.24 15.08 7.80
N SER A 208 -16.97 15.45 8.85
CA SER A 208 -17.81 14.52 9.61
C SER A 208 -19.11 15.19 10.05
N ALA A 209 -20.23 14.68 9.55
CA ALA A 209 -21.56 15.14 9.96
C ALA A 209 -21.79 14.96 11.47
N GLU A 210 -21.23 13.89 12.05
CA GLU A 210 -21.28 13.66 13.49
C GLU A 210 -20.54 14.77 14.26
N LEU A 211 -19.29 15.07 13.89
CA LEU A 211 -18.49 16.12 14.54
C LEU A 211 -19.05 17.53 14.29
N ALA A 212 -19.70 17.75 13.15
CA ALA A 212 -20.42 18.99 12.87
C ALA A 212 -21.56 19.23 13.89
N SER A 213 -22.25 18.16 14.30
CA SER A 213 -23.35 18.24 15.27
C SER A 213 -22.90 18.25 16.74
N GLN A 214 -21.90 17.46 17.10
CA GLN A 214 -21.46 17.28 18.50
C GLN A 214 -20.30 18.22 18.90
N GLY A 215 -19.66 18.87 17.92
CA GLY A 215 -18.44 19.63 18.12
C GLY A 215 -17.17 18.77 18.10
N VAL A 216 -16.01 19.43 18.16
CA VAL A 216 -14.70 18.77 18.17
C VAL A 216 -14.19 18.73 19.61
N SER A 217 -13.58 17.61 20.01
CA SER A 217 -13.01 17.45 21.35
C SER A 217 -11.98 18.55 21.66
N PRO A 218 -12.10 19.28 22.79
CA PRO A 218 -11.06 20.23 23.21
C PRO A 218 -9.69 19.56 23.36
N GLN A 219 -9.66 18.33 23.88
CA GLN A 219 -8.43 17.54 24.00
C GLN A 219 -7.75 17.33 22.65
N PHE A 220 -8.52 17.09 21.58
CA PHE A 220 -7.99 16.94 20.23
C PHE A 220 -7.43 18.25 19.70
N LEU A 221 -8.18 19.36 19.86
CA LEU A 221 -7.73 20.69 19.42
C LEU A 221 -6.45 21.13 20.15
N ASP A 222 -6.39 20.91 21.46
CA ASP A 222 -5.22 21.21 22.29
C ASP A 222 -4.02 20.38 21.87
N LEU A 223 -4.21 19.07 21.66
CA LEU A 223 -3.12 18.18 21.26
C LEU A 223 -2.53 18.58 19.91
N VAL A 224 -3.37 18.78 18.89
CA VAL A 224 -2.92 19.16 17.54
C VAL A 224 -2.25 20.54 17.56
N TYR A 225 -2.80 21.50 18.31
CA TYR A 225 -2.18 22.82 18.46
C TYR A 225 -0.82 22.75 19.16
N ASN A 226 -0.72 22.01 20.27
CA ASN A 226 0.53 21.91 21.04
C ASN A 226 1.64 21.23 20.23
N GLU A 227 1.32 20.20 19.46
CA GLU A 227 2.28 19.57 18.54
C GLU A 227 2.72 20.55 17.44
N MET A 228 1.79 21.33 16.87
CA MET A 228 2.08 22.37 15.87
C MET A 228 2.96 23.49 16.42
N GLN A 229 2.61 24.05 17.58
CA GLN A 229 3.38 25.12 18.24
C GLN A 229 4.78 24.64 18.62
N SER A 230 4.88 23.41 19.16
CA SER A 230 6.16 22.77 19.51
C SER A 230 7.05 22.61 18.28
N ASP A 231 6.51 22.17 17.15
CA ASP A 231 7.25 22.05 15.90
C ASP A 231 7.62 23.40 15.30
N ALA A 232 6.72 24.39 15.32
CA ALA A 232 7.00 25.74 14.82
C ALA A 232 8.18 26.36 15.57
N THR A 233 8.19 26.21 16.89
CA THR A 233 9.27 26.69 17.75
C THR A 233 10.57 25.91 17.53
N THR A 234 10.49 24.57 17.56
CA THR A 234 11.68 23.70 17.48
C THR A 234 12.34 23.76 16.10
N SER A 235 11.57 23.62 15.01
CA SER A 235 12.07 23.83 13.64
C SER A 235 12.67 25.22 13.48
N GLY A 236 12.03 26.23 14.08
CA GLY A 236 12.52 27.60 14.11
C GLY A 236 13.88 27.78 14.76
N LEU A 237 14.07 27.21 15.95
CA LEU A 237 15.35 27.23 16.65
C LEU A 237 16.44 26.46 15.89
N ILE A 238 16.10 25.34 15.27
CA ILE A 238 17.03 24.59 14.42
C ILE A 238 17.41 25.41 13.17
N LEU A 239 16.45 26.08 12.53
CA LEU A 239 16.71 26.99 11.42
C LEU A 239 17.67 28.11 11.83
N LEU A 240 17.45 28.74 13.00
CA LEU A 240 18.36 29.73 13.57
C LEU A 240 19.74 29.15 13.85
N ALA A 241 19.84 27.93 14.36
CA ALA A 241 21.12 27.26 14.60
C ALA A 241 21.88 27.03 13.29
N PHE A 242 21.20 26.54 12.24
CA PHE A 242 21.80 26.38 10.92
C PHE A 242 22.24 27.72 10.32
N GLY A 243 21.37 28.74 10.31
CA GLY A 243 21.69 30.07 9.79
C GLY A 243 22.80 30.77 10.57
N GLY A 244 22.78 30.65 11.89
CA GLY A 244 23.83 31.13 12.79
C GLY A 244 25.16 30.43 12.54
N LEU A 245 25.16 29.12 12.31
CA LEU A 245 26.37 28.37 11.99
C LEU A 245 26.96 28.81 10.64
N VAL A 246 26.13 29.04 9.61
CA VAL A 246 26.59 29.65 8.34
C VAL A 246 27.22 31.03 8.58
N LEU A 247 26.61 31.87 9.41
CA LEU A 247 27.16 33.18 9.76
C LEU A 247 28.51 33.08 10.49
N LEU A 248 28.65 32.14 11.43
CA LEU A 248 29.89 31.94 12.19
C LEU A 248 31.02 31.41 11.30
N VAL A 249 30.71 30.52 10.36
CA VAL A 249 31.67 29.99 9.39
C VAL A 249 32.14 31.09 8.43
N THR A 250 31.23 31.89 7.87
CA THR A 250 31.60 32.99 6.96
C THR A 250 32.31 34.16 7.64
N ARG A 251 32.23 34.26 8.98
CA ARG A 251 33.04 35.19 9.79
C ARG A 251 34.40 34.62 10.18
N GLY A 252 34.68 33.35 9.91
CA GLY A 252 35.90 32.68 10.32
C GLY A 252 35.94 32.34 11.82
N THR A 253 34.81 32.43 12.53
CA THR A 253 34.73 32.14 13.97
C THR A 253 34.80 30.64 14.25
N ILE A 254 34.24 29.82 13.35
CA ILE A 254 34.23 28.35 13.45
C ILE A 254 34.91 27.74 12.22
N LYS A 255 35.72 26.70 12.45
CA LYS A 255 36.35 25.92 11.37
C LYS A 255 35.30 25.13 10.58
N PRO A 256 35.39 25.04 9.25
CA PRO A 256 34.40 24.35 8.41
C PRO A 256 34.16 22.89 8.81
N ASN A 257 35.22 22.14 9.15
CA ASN A 257 35.09 20.74 9.56
C ASN A 257 34.28 20.56 10.84
N VAL A 258 34.38 21.51 11.78
CA VAL A 258 33.56 21.53 12.99
C VAL A 258 32.11 21.85 12.63
N ALA A 259 31.88 22.79 11.73
CA ALA A 259 30.54 23.13 11.27
C ALA A 259 29.84 21.93 10.58
N ILE A 260 30.55 21.10 9.79
CA ILE A 260 29.98 19.86 9.24
C ILE A 260 29.47 18.95 10.35
N ALA A 261 30.31 18.69 11.36
CA ALA A 261 29.91 17.81 12.46
C ALA A 261 28.67 18.33 13.17
N VAL A 262 28.60 19.65 13.41
CA VAL A 262 27.42 20.28 14.02
C VAL A 262 26.20 20.21 13.10
N PHE A 263 26.33 20.49 11.80
CA PHE A 263 25.24 20.32 10.84
C PHE A 263 24.69 18.90 10.83
N LEU A 264 25.56 17.89 10.85
CA LEU A 264 25.15 16.48 10.87
C LEU A 264 24.38 16.13 12.16
N VAL A 265 24.88 16.56 13.33
CA VAL A 265 24.21 16.32 14.61
C VAL A 265 22.84 16.99 14.65
N LEU A 266 22.76 18.27 14.23
CA LEU A 266 21.49 18.99 14.17
C LEU A 266 20.51 18.36 13.18
N LEU A 267 20.99 17.90 12.02
CA LEU A 267 20.18 17.22 11.01
C LEU A 267 19.60 15.91 11.55
N VAL A 268 20.42 15.07 12.18
CA VAL A 268 19.95 13.81 12.78
C VAL A 268 18.94 14.10 13.88
N ALA A 269 19.20 15.07 14.75
CA ALA A 269 18.26 15.45 15.80
C ALA A 269 16.92 15.98 15.24
N ASP A 270 16.98 16.79 14.18
CA ASP A 270 15.80 17.38 13.54
C ASP A 270 14.92 16.37 12.82
N LEU A 271 15.51 15.43 12.07
CA LEU A 271 14.74 14.39 11.39
C LEU A 271 14.21 13.35 12.39
N TRP A 272 15.06 12.89 13.32
CA TRP A 272 14.70 11.86 14.30
C TRP A 272 13.54 12.27 15.20
N ARG A 273 13.44 13.54 15.60
CA ARG A 273 12.36 14.01 16.48
C ARG A 273 10.98 13.89 15.81
N VAL A 274 10.92 14.01 14.47
CA VAL A 274 9.70 13.93 13.67
C VAL A 274 9.41 12.48 13.32
N ASP A 275 10.40 11.77 12.78
CA ASP A 275 10.26 10.39 12.29
C ASP A 275 9.90 9.37 13.38
N LYS A 276 10.32 9.62 14.63
CA LYS A 276 10.00 8.72 15.75
C LYS A 276 8.53 8.75 16.17
N ARG A 277 7.76 9.80 15.83
CA ARG A 277 6.39 10.00 16.33
C ARG A 277 5.41 8.91 15.86
N PRO A 278 5.34 8.54 14.58
CA PRO A 278 4.48 7.45 14.13
C PRO A 278 5.02 6.07 14.48
N TYR A 279 6.25 5.97 15.00
CA TYR A 279 6.88 4.70 15.33
C TYR A 279 6.34 4.14 16.65
N GLU A 280 5.50 3.10 16.57
CA GLU A 280 4.95 2.38 17.71
C GLU A 280 5.58 0.99 17.84
N PRO A 281 6.81 0.85 18.39
CA PRO A 281 7.42 -0.45 18.55
C PRO A 281 6.62 -1.26 19.58
N LYS A 282 5.98 -2.33 19.12
CA LYS A 282 5.40 -3.32 20.04
C LYS A 282 6.55 -4.01 20.78
N LYS A 283 6.59 -3.87 22.11
CA LYS A 283 7.55 -4.61 22.95
C LYS A 283 7.37 -6.10 22.74
N GLY A 284 8.48 -6.85 22.74
CA GLY A 284 8.48 -8.31 22.59
C GLY A 284 8.48 -8.77 21.13
N SER A 285 8.27 -10.07 20.94
CA SER A 285 8.34 -10.70 19.62
C SER A 285 6.95 -10.67 18.95
N PRO A 286 6.83 -10.14 17.71
CA PRO A 286 5.57 -10.18 16.96
C PRO A 286 5.00 -11.60 16.84
N GLU A 287 5.85 -12.62 16.77
CA GLU A 287 5.47 -14.03 16.75
C GLU A 287 4.71 -14.46 18.01
N LYS A 288 5.01 -13.84 19.16
CA LYS A 288 4.35 -14.11 20.44
C LYS A 288 3.18 -13.18 20.72
N ASN A 289 3.22 -11.94 20.22
CA ASN A 289 2.30 -10.88 20.61
C ASN A 289 1.25 -10.56 19.55
N VAL A 290 1.51 -10.91 18.29
CA VAL A 290 0.63 -10.66 17.15
C VAL A 290 0.23 -11.98 16.50
N PHE A 291 1.19 -12.87 16.27
CA PHE A 291 0.98 -14.16 15.60
C PHE A 291 1.02 -15.36 16.57
N ALA A 292 0.62 -15.12 17.82
CA ALA A 292 0.61 -16.14 18.85
C ALA A 292 -0.33 -17.29 18.45
N LYS A 293 0.21 -18.49 18.30
CA LYS A 293 -0.58 -19.65 17.90
C LYS A 293 -1.70 -19.92 18.91
N THR A 294 -2.91 -20.12 18.42
CA THR A 294 -4.09 -20.43 19.24
C THR A 294 -4.46 -21.91 19.20
N ASP A 295 -5.25 -22.35 20.17
CA ASP A 295 -5.85 -23.69 20.20
C ASP A 295 -6.75 -24.00 18.99
N VAL A 296 -7.33 -22.97 18.35
CA VAL A 296 -8.04 -23.10 17.06
C VAL A 296 -7.09 -23.51 15.93
N VAL A 297 -5.90 -22.90 15.86
CA VAL A 297 -4.88 -23.28 14.88
C VAL A 297 -4.46 -24.72 15.09
N ASP A 298 -4.27 -25.14 16.35
CA ASP A 298 -3.96 -26.54 16.67
C ASP A 298 -5.05 -27.51 16.24
N PHE A 299 -6.32 -27.16 16.46
CA PHE A 299 -7.44 -27.97 16.02
C PHE A 299 -7.46 -28.14 14.49
N ILE A 300 -7.37 -27.04 13.75
CA ILE A 300 -7.42 -27.05 12.27
C ILE A 300 -6.23 -27.84 11.69
N LYS A 301 -5.02 -27.67 12.23
CA LYS A 301 -3.81 -28.35 11.73
C LYS A 301 -3.75 -29.85 11.98
N ARG A 302 -4.65 -30.41 12.80
CA ARG A 302 -4.77 -31.87 12.96
C ARG A 302 -5.37 -32.54 11.73
N ASP A 303 -6.08 -31.80 10.89
CA ASP A 303 -6.60 -32.28 9.63
C ASP A 303 -5.50 -32.18 8.54
N PRO A 304 -4.99 -33.31 8.02
CA PRO A 304 -3.95 -33.30 6.99
C PRO A 304 -4.49 -33.01 5.58
N GLY A 305 -5.81 -32.83 5.44
CA GLY A 305 -6.45 -32.55 4.15
C GLY A 305 -6.06 -31.21 3.55
N VAL A 306 -6.31 -31.05 2.25
CA VAL A 306 -6.14 -29.77 1.55
C VAL A 306 -7.48 -29.04 1.53
N PHE A 307 -7.59 -27.96 2.31
CA PHE A 307 -8.81 -27.18 2.47
C PHE A 307 -8.52 -25.69 2.74
N ARG A 308 -9.53 -24.85 2.52
CA ARG A 308 -9.57 -23.47 3.04
C ARG A 308 -10.44 -23.40 4.29
N ILE A 309 -10.29 -22.31 5.02
CA ILE A 309 -11.20 -21.88 6.08
C ILE A 309 -11.93 -20.59 5.66
N CYS A 310 -12.97 -20.25 6.41
CA CYS A 310 -13.60 -18.94 6.38
C CYS A 310 -13.60 -18.37 7.81
N ASP A 311 -12.88 -17.27 8.04
CA ASP A 311 -12.80 -16.65 9.36
C ASP A 311 -13.75 -15.45 9.52
N LEU A 312 -14.89 -15.70 10.15
CA LEU A 312 -15.88 -14.69 10.51
C LEU A 312 -15.61 -14.05 11.89
N SER A 313 -14.59 -14.48 12.62
CA SER A 313 -14.27 -13.95 13.95
C SER A 313 -13.61 -12.55 13.92
N ARG A 314 -13.28 -12.04 12.73
CA ARG A 314 -12.66 -10.74 12.46
C ARG A 314 -11.37 -10.53 13.28
N SER A 315 -10.32 -11.30 12.96
CA SER A 315 -8.99 -11.08 13.54
C SER A 315 -8.55 -9.61 13.36
N PRO A 316 -8.02 -8.95 14.42
CA PRO A 316 -7.57 -7.56 14.33
C PRO A 316 -6.31 -7.39 13.46
N THR A 317 -5.65 -8.49 13.10
CA THR A 317 -4.46 -8.47 12.22
C THR A 317 -4.85 -9.07 10.85
N PRO A 318 -4.80 -8.29 9.76
CA PRO A 318 -5.04 -8.82 8.42
C PRO A 318 -4.12 -10.00 8.09
N ASN A 319 -4.66 -10.99 7.37
CA ASN A 319 -3.92 -12.18 6.91
C ASN A 319 -3.24 -13.01 8.02
N TRP A 320 -3.70 -12.91 9.27
CA TRP A 320 -3.13 -13.63 10.41
C TRP A 320 -3.00 -15.15 10.17
N TRP A 321 -3.99 -15.77 9.55
CA TRP A 321 -3.98 -17.21 9.21
C TRP A 321 -2.86 -17.62 8.26
N ALA A 322 -2.44 -16.72 7.36
CA ALA A 322 -1.38 -17.00 6.41
C ALA A 322 -0.02 -17.21 7.10
N TYR A 323 0.22 -16.52 8.24
CA TYR A 323 1.41 -16.76 9.07
C TYR A 323 1.47 -18.20 9.59
N HIS A 324 0.31 -18.81 9.81
CA HIS A 324 0.20 -20.21 10.24
C HIS A 324 0.10 -21.20 9.07
N PHE A 325 0.26 -20.76 7.83
CA PHE A 325 0.06 -21.58 6.63
C PHE A 325 -1.34 -22.22 6.57
N ILE A 326 -2.35 -21.48 7.02
CA ILE A 326 -3.76 -21.87 6.89
C ILE A 326 -4.39 -20.96 5.83
N GLU A 327 -4.94 -21.57 4.78
CA GLU A 327 -5.59 -20.85 3.69
C GLU A 327 -6.94 -20.30 4.14
N ASN A 328 -7.10 -18.97 4.11
CA ASN A 328 -8.38 -18.32 4.36
C ASN A 328 -8.98 -17.86 3.03
N VAL A 329 -10.30 -18.05 2.85
CA VAL A 329 -11.01 -17.71 1.59
C VAL A 329 -11.11 -16.19 1.35
N HIS A 330 -10.78 -15.39 2.34
CA HIS A 330 -10.73 -13.94 2.28
C HIS A 330 -9.48 -13.42 3.01
N GLY A 331 -9.11 -12.18 2.71
CA GLY A 331 -7.93 -11.52 3.27
C GLY A 331 -7.65 -10.19 2.60
N TYR A 332 -6.61 -9.51 3.08
CA TYR A 332 -6.17 -8.23 2.57
C TYR A 332 -5.04 -8.40 1.55
N SER A 333 -5.21 -7.82 0.36
CA SER A 333 -4.11 -7.62 -0.59
C SER A 333 -4.30 -6.26 -1.24
N SER A 334 -3.23 -5.47 -1.32
CA SER A 334 -3.24 -4.18 -2.02
C SER A 334 -3.36 -4.34 -3.54
N ALA A 335 -3.06 -5.52 -4.07
CA ALA A 335 -3.19 -5.88 -5.48
C ALA A 335 -4.06 -7.15 -5.61
N LYS A 336 -5.37 -6.99 -5.43
CA LYS A 336 -6.33 -8.09 -5.55
C LYS A 336 -6.73 -8.32 -7.01
N LEU A 337 -6.85 -9.58 -7.43
CA LEU A 337 -7.34 -9.94 -8.76
C LEU A 337 -8.80 -9.47 -8.92
N ARG A 338 -9.11 -8.79 -10.04
CA ARG A 338 -10.46 -8.26 -10.31
C ARG A 338 -11.52 -9.36 -10.29
N VAL A 339 -11.25 -10.51 -10.91
CA VAL A 339 -12.16 -11.66 -10.93
C VAL A 339 -12.53 -12.14 -9.51
N TYR A 340 -11.59 -12.08 -8.57
CA TYR A 340 -11.88 -12.46 -7.18
C TYR A 340 -12.65 -11.36 -6.45
N GLN A 341 -12.36 -10.08 -6.74
CA GLN A 341 -13.14 -8.97 -6.18
C GLN A 341 -14.60 -9.01 -6.67
N ASP A 342 -14.86 -9.28 -7.96
CA ASP A 342 -16.22 -9.43 -8.49
C ASP A 342 -17.01 -10.54 -7.78
N LEU A 343 -16.36 -11.68 -7.48
CA LEU A 343 -16.96 -12.75 -6.69
C LEU A 343 -17.29 -12.28 -5.26
N LEU A 344 -16.35 -11.58 -4.62
CA LEU A 344 -16.51 -11.07 -3.27
C LEU A 344 -17.64 -10.03 -3.16
N ASP A 345 -17.86 -9.23 -4.20
CA ASP A 345 -18.91 -8.21 -4.27
C ASP A 345 -20.32 -8.84 -4.20
N VAL A 346 -20.48 -10.10 -4.62
CA VAL A 346 -21.74 -10.86 -4.51
C VAL A 346 -21.74 -11.91 -3.39
N ALA A 347 -20.61 -12.10 -2.71
CA ALA A 347 -20.44 -13.16 -1.69
C ALA A 347 -20.98 -12.79 -0.30
N ALA A 348 -21.40 -11.55 -0.08
CA ALA A 348 -21.98 -11.08 1.19
C ALA A 348 -23.51 -10.88 1.05
N PRO A 349 -24.32 -11.25 2.06
CA PRO A 349 -25.75 -11.01 2.03
C PRO A 349 -26.04 -9.52 2.23
N GLY A 350 -26.57 -8.87 1.20
CA GLY A 350 -27.34 -7.63 1.33
C GLY A 350 -26.53 -6.33 1.41
N SER A 351 -26.88 -5.43 0.50
CA SER A 351 -26.58 -4.00 0.44
C SER A 351 -26.98 -3.25 1.72
N GLY A 352 -26.17 -3.28 2.77
CA GLY A 352 -26.46 -2.52 3.98
C GLY A 352 -25.40 -2.49 5.08
N GLN A 353 -24.41 -3.39 5.07
CA GLN A 353 -23.19 -3.18 5.85
C GLN A 353 -22.11 -2.65 4.91
N GLU A 354 -21.66 -1.43 5.18
CA GLU A 354 -20.59 -0.79 4.41
C GLU A 354 -19.43 -1.77 4.23
N SER A 355 -19.07 -2.00 2.97
CA SER A 355 -17.87 -2.73 2.60
C SER A 355 -16.70 -1.97 3.22
N VAL A 356 -16.06 -2.52 4.25
CA VAL A 356 -14.80 -1.94 4.74
C VAL A 356 -13.79 -2.02 3.59
N PRO A 357 -13.20 -0.91 3.13
CA PRO A 357 -12.23 -0.93 2.05
C PRO A 357 -11.12 -1.94 2.35
N GLY A 358 -10.98 -2.94 1.47
CA GLY A 358 -9.94 -3.96 1.56
C GLY A 358 -10.29 -5.27 2.28
N ASN A 359 -11.50 -5.45 2.85
CA ASN A 359 -11.85 -6.66 3.61
C ASN A 359 -13.26 -7.20 3.29
N SER A 360 -13.45 -7.73 2.08
CA SER A 360 -14.70 -8.42 1.71
C SER A 360 -14.76 -9.80 2.36
N THR A 361 -15.89 -10.15 2.97
CA THR A 361 -16.10 -11.45 3.62
C THR A 361 -17.00 -12.32 2.75
N VAL A 362 -16.67 -13.61 2.65
CA VAL A 362 -17.52 -14.59 1.97
C VAL A 362 -18.51 -15.13 3.00
N VAL A 363 -19.77 -14.71 2.94
CA VAL A 363 -20.86 -15.20 3.80
C VAL A 363 -21.92 -15.84 2.92
N ASN A 364 -21.52 -16.88 2.20
CA ASN A 364 -22.37 -17.59 1.26
C ASN A 364 -22.00 -19.09 1.28
N PRO A 365 -22.89 -19.97 1.78
CA PRO A 365 -22.62 -21.41 1.87
C PRO A 365 -22.31 -22.08 0.53
N PHE A 366 -22.94 -21.65 -0.56
CA PHE A 366 -22.65 -22.17 -1.89
C PHE A 366 -21.20 -21.86 -2.30
N LEU A 367 -20.76 -20.62 -2.08
CA LEU A 367 -19.38 -20.21 -2.35
C LEU A 367 -18.38 -20.88 -1.40
N TRP A 368 -18.74 -21.14 -0.14
CA TRP A 368 -17.91 -21.94 0.76
C TRP A 368 -17.65 -23.34 0.21
N ASN A 369 -18.69 -23.98 -0.33
CA ASN A 369 -18.56 -25.30 -0.94
C ASN A 369 -17.62 -25.25 -2.14
N LEU A 370 -17.88 -24.32 -3.07
CA LEU A 370 -17.11 -24.13 -4.31
C LEU A 370 -15.64 -23.77 -4.05
N LEU A 371 -15.37 -22.94 -3.04
CA LEU A 371 -14.03 -22.46 -2.69
C LEU A 371 -13.29 -23.41 -1.73
N ASN A 372 -13.77 -24.65 -1.59
CA ASN A 372 -13.14 -25.70 -0.79
C ASN A 372 -12.97 -25.29 0.70
N VAL A 373 -13.94 -24.56 1.24
CA VAL A 373 -13.97 -24.16 2.66
C VAL A 373 -14.52 -25.31 3.50
N LYS A 374 -13.65 -25.92 4.31
CA LYS A 374 -14.02 -27.02 5.21
C LYS A 374 -14.41 -26.55 6.61
N TYR A 375 -13.74 -25.51 7.12
CA TYR A 375 -13.98 -24.98 8.46
C TYR A 375 -14.42 -23.52 8.43
N ILE A 376 -15.48 -23.20 9.19
CA ILE A 376 -15.89 -21.82 9.44
C ILE A 376 -15.54 -21.47 10.89
N VAL A 377 -14.75 -20.42 11.08
CA VAL A 377 -14.38 -19.90 12.41
C VAL A 377 -15.25 -18.69 12.70
N ALA A 378 -15.91 -18.64 13.85
CA ALA A 378 -16.80 -17.54 14.22
C ALA A 378 -16.69 -17.19 15.71
N SER A 379 -16.87 -15.91 16.04
CA SER A 379 -16.91 -15.43 17.42
C SER A 379 -18.31 -15.53 18.05
N GLN A 380 -19.34 -15.73 17.23
CA GLN A 380 -20.74 -15.90 17.63
C GLN A 380 -21.36 -17.12 16.92
N PRO A 381 -22.40 -17.75 17.49
CA PRO A 381 -23.05 -18.88 16.82
C PRO A 381 -23.63 -18.46 15.47
N ILE A 382 -23.28 -19.18 14.41
CA ILE A 382 -23.75 -18.88 13.04
C ILE A 382 -24.92 -19.77 12.59
N TYR A 383 -25.21 -20.83 13.33
CA TYR A 383 -26.31 -21.77 13.08
C TYR A 383 -27.09 -21.98 14.37
N GLN A 384 -28.43 -21.90 14.30
CA GLN A 384 -29.28 -22.23 15.45
C GLN A 384 -29.29 -23.75 15.67
N GLY A 385 -29.06 -24.19 16.91
CA GLY A 385 -29.13 -25.61 17.30
C GLY A 385 -28.02 -26.51 16.76
N VAL A 386 -26.97 -25.95 16.11
CA VAL A 386 -25.81 -26.72 15.65
C VAL A 386 -24.63 -26.44 16.58
N GLU A 387 -24.14 -27.49 17.23
CA GLU A 387 -22.94 -27.41 18.07
C GLU A 387 -21.67 -27.30 17.20
N PRO A 388 -20.69 -26.46 17.59
CA PRO A 388 -19.43 -26.38 16.89
C PRO A 388 -18.61 -27.66 17.09
N ALA A 389 -17.82 -28.03 16.09
CA ALA A 389 -16.88 -29.15 16.18
C ALA A 389 -15.72 -28.86 17.15
N PHE A 390 -15.43 -27.58 17.41
CA PHE A 390 -14.47 -27.15 18.41
C PHE A 390 -14.84 -25.78 18.98
N ARG A 391 -14.63 -25.61 20.28
CA ARG A 391 -14.76 -24.32 20.97
C ARG A 391 -13.43 -24.01 21.65
N SER A 392 -12.81 -22.91 21.24
CA SER A 392 -11.58 -22.39 21.80
C SER A 392 -11.76 -22.04 23.27
N GLN A 393 -10.85 -22.52 24.11
CA GLN A 393 -10.76 -22.14 25.52
C GLN A 393 -9.97 -20.84 25.69
N GLN A 394 -9.11 -20.52 24.73
CA GLN A 394 -8.27 -19.30 24.77
C GLN A 394 -9.00 -18.06 24.26
N THR A 395 -9.80 -18.21 23.21
CA THR A 395 -10.41 -17.08 22.49
C THR A 395 -11.93 -17.08 22.51
N GLY A 396 -12.56 -18.20 22.90
CA GLY A 396 -14.02 -18.39 22.79
C GLY A 396 -14.51 -18.63 21.35
N ALA A 397 -13.64 -18.56 20.34
CA ALA A 397 -14.00 -18.82 18.95
C ALA A 397 -14.56 -20.24 18.76
N MET A 398 -15.53 -20.37 17.88
CA MET A 398 -16.21 -21.61 17.52
C MET A 398 -15.79 -22.02 16.12
N VAL A 399 -15.54 -23.31 15.92
CA VAL A 399 -15.20 -23.90 14.63
C VAL A 399 -16.31 -24.83 14.20
N TYR A 400 -16.91 -24.54 13.05
CA TYR A 400 -17.94 -25.35 12.41
C TYR A 400 -17.37 -26.10 11.21
N VAL A 401 -17.86 -27.32 10.97
CA VAL A 401 -17.50 -28.10 9.78
C VAL A 401 -18.53 -27.86 8.70
N ASN A 402 -18.08 -27.41 7.54
CA ASN A 402 -18.90 -27.33 6.34
C ASN A 402 -19.07 -28.72 5.72
N GLN A 403 -20.23 -29.34 5.91
CA GLN A 403 -20.53 -30.66 5.35
C GLN A 403 -20.72 -30.63 3.82
N GLY A 404 -21.03 -29.46 3.25
CA GLY A 404 -21.23 -29.29 1.81
C GLY A 404 -19.93 -29.11 1.01
N VAL A 405 -18.76 -29.09 1.69
CA VAL A 405 -17.47 -28.76 1.08
C VAL A 405 -17.17 -29.62 -0.17
N LEU A 406 -16.78 -28.97 -1.26
CA LEU A 406 -16.20 -29.66 -2.43
C LEU A 406 -14.70 -29.86 -2.20
N PRO A 407 -14.10 -30.96 -2.65
CA PRO A 407 -12.66 -31.17 -2.55
C PRO A 407 -11.89 -30.12 -3.36
N ARG A 408 -10.56 -30.02 -3.16
CA ARG A 408 -9.72 -29.07 -3.90
C ARG A 408 -9.80 -29.27 -5.42
N ALA A 409 -10.04 -30.49 -5.87
CA ALA A 409 -10.28 -30.81 -7.26
C ALA A 409 -11.32 -31.93 -7.39
N TRP A 410 -12.22 -31.82 -8.36
CA TRP A 410 -13.26 -32.83 -8.65
C TRP A 410 -13.60 -32.85 -10.13
N PHE A 411 -14.17 -33.97 -10.59
CA PHE A 411 -14.78 -34.07 -11.91
C PHE A 411 -16.25 -33.69 -11.86
N VAL A 412 -16.74 -33.06 -12.92
CA VAL A 412 -18.17 -32.76 -13.11
C VAL A 412 -18.78 -33.66 -14.18
N ASP A 413 -20.10 -33.84 -14.09
CA ASP A 413 -20.89 -34.66 -15.01
C ASP A 413 -21.39 -33.87 -16.21
N SER A 414 -21.48 -32.54 -16.12
CA SER A 414 -22.02 -31.67 -17.15
C SER A 414 -21.32 -30.32 -17.17
N VAL A 415 -21.19 -29.75 -18.38
CA VAL A 415 -20.62 -28.41 -18.59
C VAL A 415 -21.65 -27.58 -19.32
N LEU A 416 -22.00 -26.43 -18.73
CA LEU A 416 -22.92 -25.46 -19.32
C LEU A 416 -22.15 -24.22 -19.73
N VAL A 417 -22.51 -23.63 -20.86
CA VAL A 417 -21.90 -22.38 -21.32
C VAL A 417 -22.76 -21.21 -20.82
N GLU A 418 -22.13 -20.26 -20.14
CA GLU A 418 -22.73 -18.98 -19.75
C GLU A 418 -21.77 -17.85 -20.13
N THR A 419 -22.07 -17.19 -21.25
CA THR A 419 -21.25 -16.09 -21.77
C THR A 419 -21.51 -14.78 -21.02
N ASP A 420 -22.66 -14.64 -20.35
CA ASP A 420 -22.97 -13.47 -19.52
C ASP A 420 -22.35 -13.65 -18.13
N LYS A 421 -21.23 -12.96 -17.90
CA LYS A 421 -20.49 -12.96 -16.64
C LYS A 421 -21.33 -12.51 -15.45
N SER A 422 -22.24 -11.56 -15.65
CA SER A 422 -23.11 -11.06 -14.59
C SER A 422 -24.18 -12.10 -14.24
N ALA A 423 -24.77 -12.74 -15.25
CA ALA A 423 -25.69 -13.86 -15.02
C ALA A 423 -25.00 -15.02 -14.30
N LEU A 424 -23.76 -15.35 -14.68
CA LEU A 424 -22.97 -16.39 -13.99
C LEU A 424 -22.69 -16.04 -12.53
N LEU A 425 -22.26 -14.80 -12.25
CA LEU A 425 -22.05 -14.32 -10.87
C LEU A 425 -23.32 -14.42 -10.02
N LEU A 426 -24.49 -14.08 -10.58
CA LEU A 426 -25.77 -14.20 -9.89
C LEU A 426 -26.14 -15.66 -9.62
N LYS A 427 -25.86 -16.59 -10.54
CA LYS A 427 -26.04 -18.03 -10.31
C LYS A 427 -25.18 -18.53 -9.14
N LEU A 428 -23.94 -18.05 -9.02
CA LEU A 428 -23.06 -18.37 -7.90
C LEU A 428 -23.54 -17.76 -6.58
N ARG A 429 -24.03 -16.52 -6.60
CA ARG A 429 -24.63 -15.86 -5.42
C ARG A 429 -25.84 -16.66 -4.91
N ASP A 430 -26.74 -17.00 -5.82
CA ASP A 430 -28.04 -17.61 -5.50
C ASP A 430 -27.95 -19.14 -5.33
N GLY A 431 -26.83 -19.76 -5.72
CA GLY A 431 -26.61 -21.20 -5.60
C GLY A 431 -27.60 -22.02 -6.43
N THR A 432 -27.87 -21.61 -7.67
CA THR A 432 -28.95 -22.16 -8.51
C THR A 432 -28.62 -23.46 -9.24
N PHE A 433 -27.46 -24.06 -8.99
CA PHE A 433 -27.01 -25.33 -9.58
C PHE A 433 -26.20 -26.15 -8.59
N ASP A 434 -25.99 -27.44 -8.85
CA ASP A 434 -25.08 -28.28 -8.06
C ASP A 434 -23.67 -28.26 -8.64
N ALA A 435 -22.77 -27.50 -8.00
CA ALA A 435 -21.37 -27.38 -8.40
C ALA A 435 -20.57 -28.70 -8.31
N ARG A 436 -21.11 -29.74 -7.66
CA ARG A 436 -20.49 -31.07 -7.64
C ARG A 436 -20.61 -31.76 -9.00
N THR A 437 -21.71 -31.55 -9.72
CA THR A 437 -22.04 -32.27 -10.95
C THR A 437 -22.07 -31.37 -12.19
N THR A 438 -22.18 -30.06 -12.01
CA THR A 438 -22.31 -29.10 -13.10
C THR A 438 -21.32 -27.96 -12.94
N ALA A 439 -20.58 -27.68 -14.00
CA ALA A 439 -19.69 -26.53 -14.09
C ALA A 439 -20.14 -25.58 -15.19
N TYR A 440 -19.93 -24.28 -14.98
CA TYR A 440 -20.14 -23.26 -16.00
C TYR A 440 -18.83 -22.79 -16.62
N VAL A 441 -18.82 -22.56 -17.93
CA VAL A 441 -17.68 -22.00 -18.68
C VAL A 441 -18.12 -20.79 -19.50
N GLU A 442 -17.19 -19.87 -19.76
CA GLU A 442 -17.49 -18.59 -20.43
C GLU A 442 -17.43 -18.66 -21.97
N ALA A 443 -16.99 -19.78 -22.55
CA ALA A 443 -16.90 -19.99 -24.00
C ALA A 443 -17.14 -21.45 -24.36
N ASP A 444 -17.50 -21.70 -25.61
CA ASP A 444 -17.65 -23.07 -26.12
C ASP A 444 -16.35 -23.85 -25.97
N PHE A 445 -16.51 -25.11 -25.60
CA PHE A 445 -15.47 -26.04 -25.25
C PHE A 445 -15.34 -27.08 -26.36
N ASP A 446 -15.05 -26.64 -27.59
CA ASP A 446 -14.82 -27.48 -28.79
C ASP A 446 -15.71 -28.76 -28.84
N GLY A 447 -17.02 -28.62 -28.60
CA GLY A 447 -18.00 -29.72 -28.66
C GLY A 447 -17.95 -30.76 -27.53
N ARG A 448 -17.19 -30.53 -26.46
CA ARG A 448 -17.01 -31.45 -25.31
C ARG A 448 -17.96 -31.13 -24.13
N THR A 449 -19.00 -30.34 -24.36
CA THR A 449 -20.00 -29.92 -23.34
C THR A 449 -20.93 -31.05 -22.90
N GLN A 450 -21.00 -32.14 -23.66
CA GLN A 450 -21.69 -33.38 -23.28
C GLN A 450 -20.70 -34.35 -22.62
N LEU A 451 -20.33 -34.07 -21.37
CA LEU A 451 -19.68 -35.07 -20.56
C LEU A 451 -20.69 -36.16 -20.19
N ALA A 452 -20.25 -37.41 -20.18
CA ALA A 452 -21.05 -38.49 -19.65
C ALA A 452 -20.58 -38.75 -18.22
N ALA A 453 -21.53 -38.79 -17.28
CA ALA A 453 -21.24 -39.02 -15.87
C ALA A 453 -20.35 -40.26 -15.67
N ASP A 454 -19.33 -40.12 -14.83
CA ASP A 454 -18.51 -41.20 -14.30
C ASP A 454 -18.42 -41.09 -12.78
N ARG A 455 -19.25 -41.89 -12.12
CA ARG A 455 -19.38 -41.92 -10.65
C ARG A 455 -18.19 -42.55 -9.94
N LEU A 456 -17.29 -43.22 -10.66
CA LEU A 456 -16.07 -43.83 -10.11
C LEU A 456 -14.84 -42.96 -10.35
N SER A 457 -15.02 -41.79 -10.96
CA SER A 457 -13.92 -40.86 -11.20
C SER A 457 -13.35 -40.31 -9.90
N THR A 458 -12.04 -40.16 -9.85
CA THR A 458 -11.32 -39.67 -8.67
C THR A 458 -10.33 -38.60 -9.06
N ALA A 459 -10.23 -37.55 -8.25
CA ALA A 459 -9.20 -36.53 -8.34
C ALA A 459 -8.62 -36.30 -6.93
N GLN A 460 -7.31 -36.47 -6.78
CA GLN A 460 -6.63 -36.33 -5.50
C GLN A 460 -5.40 -35.44 -5.65
N VAL A 461 -5.30 -34.40 -4.82
CA VAL A 461 -4.10 -33.57 -4.74
C VAL A 461 -2.94 -34.41 -4.21
N THR A 462 -1.85 -34.50 -4.97
CA THR A 462 -0.64 -35.26 -4.65
C THR A 462 0.56 -34.36 -4.33
N GLY A 463 0.53 -33.11 -4.77
CA GLY A 463 1.58 -32.13 -4.48
C GLY A 463 1.05 -30.70 -4.49
N LYS A 464 1.51 -29.87 -3.56
CA LYS A 464 1.12 -28.46 -3.47
C LYS A 464 2.29 -27.61 -2.98
N ALA A 465 2.59 -26.56 -3.73
CA ALA A 465 3.52 -25.49 -3.39
C ALA A 465 2.98 -24.15 -3.94
N ASN A 466 3.64 -23.04 -3.63
CA ASN A 466 3.19 -21.70 -4.05
C ASN A 466 3.05 -21.55 -5.58
N GLN A 467 3.89 -22.25 -6.35
CA GLN A 467 3.95 -22.15 -7.82
C GLN A 467 3.61 -23.48 -8.52
N HIS A 468 3.12 -24.48 -7.77
CA HIS A 468 2.89 -25.83 -8.30
C HIS A 468 1.73 -26.52 -7.60
N LEU A 469 0.87 -27.18 -8.39
CA LEU A 469 -0.18 -28.05 -7.88
C LEU A 469 -0.21 -29.31 -8.76
N ALA A 470 -0.13 -30.49 -8.13
CA ALA A 470 -0.23 -31.78 -8.81
C ALA A 470 -1.45 -32.54 -8.30
N ILE A 471 -2.18 -33.13 -9.24
CA ILE A 471 -3.42 -33.88 -9.00
C ILE A 471 -3.32 -35.21 -9.74
N ALA A 472 -3.44 -36.31 -9.02
CA ALA A 472 -3.63 -37.62 -9.63
C ALA A 472 -5.11 -37.81 -9.95
N THR A 473 -5.41 -38.20 -11.18
CA THR A 473 -6.78 -38.42 -11.65
C THR A 473 -6.97 -39.83 -12.19
N ASN A 474 -8.18 -40.36 -12.07
CA ASN A 474 -8.61 -41.59 -12.72
C ASN A 474 -10.07 -41.43 -13.15
N SER A 475 -10.36 -41.69 -14.43
CA SER A 475 -11.72 -41.68 -14.97
C SER A 475 -11.84 -42.67 -16.13
N GLN A 476 -13.01 -43.26 -16.32
CA GLN A 476 -13.33 -44.14 -17.45
C GLN A 476 -13.66 -43.35 -18.73
N LYS A 477 -13.91 -42.04 -18.60
CA LYS A 477 -14.33 -41.18 -19.70
C LYS A 477 -13.55 -39.87 -19.65
N GLN A 478 -13.52 -39.16 -20.76
CA GLN A 478 -13.05 -37.79 -20.75
C GLN A 478 -13.97 -36.94 -19.87
N GLN A 479 -13.40 -36.13 -18.98
CA GLN A 479 -14.15 -35.27 -18.05
C GLN A 479 -13.47 -33.91 -17.86
N LEU A 480 -14.24 -32.92 -17.41
CA LEU A 480 -13.69 -31.64 -16.96
C LEU A 480 -13.30 -31.76 -15.48
N LEU A 481 -12.01 -31.65 -15.21
CA LEU A 481 -11.49 -31.49 -13.86
C LEU A 481 -11.65 -30.02 -13.47
N VAL A 482 -12.46 -29.74 -12.45
CA VAL A 482 -12.55 -28.43 -11.82
C VAL A 482 -11.58 -28.39 -10.64
N VAL A 483 -10.83 -27.30 -10.53
CA VAL A 483 -9.87 -27.08 -9.44
C VAL A 483 -10.27 -25.81 -8.70
N SER A 484 -10.48 -25.93 -7.39
CA SER A 484 -10.79 -24.80 -6.50
C SER A 484 -9.57 -23.91 -6.28
N GLU A 485 -9.05 -23.32 -7.35
CA GLU A 485 -7.94 -22.35 -7.42
C GLU A 485 -8.28 -21.31 -8.48
N VAL A 486 -7.89 -20.06 -8.23
CA VAL A 486 -8.26 -18.93 -9.09
C VAL A 486 -7.65 -19.08 -10.49
N PHE A 487 -8.46 -18.91 -11.53
CA PHE A 487 -8.00 -18.82 -12.90
C PHE A 487 -7.18 -17.55 -13.10
N TYR A 488 -5.98 -17.70 -13.65
CA TYR A 488 -5.08 -16.61 -13.98
C TYR A 488 -4.12 -17.04 -15.08
N ASP A 489 -3.93 -16.21 -16.10
CA ASP A 489 -3.29 -16.57 -17.38
C ASP A 489 -1.83 -17.01 -17.25
N GLU A 490 -1.17 -16.70 -16.13
CA GLU A 490 0.22 -17.09 -15.88
C GLU A 490 0.35 -18.47 -15.19
N TRP A 491 -0.77 -19.16 -14.95
CA TRP A 491 -0.74 -20.58 -14.64
C TRP A 491 -0.87 -21.40 -15.93
N HIS A 492 -0.08 -22.46 -16.03
CA HIS A 492 -0.06 -23.36 -17.18
C HIS A 492 -0.41 -24.76 -16.71
N ALA A 493 -1.31 -25.44 -17.43
CA ALA A 493 -1.76 -26.77 -17.10
C ALA A 493 -1.10 -27.83 -17.98
N TYR A 494 -0.81 -28.99 -17.39
CA TYR A 494 -0.17 -30.10 -18.07
C TYR A 494 -0.90 -31.40 -17.72
N VAL A 495 -1.17 -32.24 -18.71
CA VAL A 495 -1.66 -33.62 -18.53
C VAL A 495 -0.54 -34.55 -18.98
N ASP A 496 0.00 -35.33 -18.05
CA ASP A 496 1.15 -36.22 -18.26
C ASP A 496 2.35 -35.52 -18.93
N GLY A 497 2.62 -34.28 -18.51
CA GLY A 497 3.71 -33.45 -19.02
C GLY A 497 3.43 -32.72 -20.34
N THR A 498 2.29 -32.98 -21.00
CA THR A 498 1.87 -32.25 -22.19
C THR A 498 1.03 -31.04 -21.79
N GLU A 499 1.41 -29.85 -22.24
CA GLU A 499 0.67 -28.62 -21.97
C GLU A 499 -0.71 -28.65 -22.61
N VAL A 500 -1.74 -28.24 -21.85
CA VAL A 500 -3.14 -28.19 -22.28
C VAL A 500 -3.76 -26.85 -21.90
N PRO A 501 -4.73 -26.35 -22.69
CA PRO A 501 -5.40 -25.10 -22.36
C PRO A 501 -6.16 -25.21 -21.04
N MET A 502 -5.97 -24.22 -20.17
CA MET A 502 -6.84 -24.03 -19.00
C MET A 502 -8.18 -23.46 -19.42
N ILE A 503 -9.21 -23.85 -18.68
CA ILE A 503 -10.58 -23.43 -18.88
C ILE A 503 -10.99 -22.60 -17.67
N LYS A 504 -11.57 -21.43 -17.91
CA LYS A 504 -12.13 -20.62 -16.84
C LYS A 504 -13.49 -21.20 -16.45
N THR A 505 -13.62 -21.62 -15.21
CA THR A 505 -14.74 -22.42 -14.70
C THR A 505 -15.40 -21.73 -13.51
N ASP A 506 -16.74 -21.77 -13.45
CA ASP A 506 -17.54 -21.19 -12.36
C ASP A 506 -17.10 -19.77 -12.02
N PHE A 507 -16.91 -18.95 -13.06
CA PHE A 507 -16.49 -17.54 -13.05
C PHE A 507 -15.07 -17.26 -12.53
N VAL A 508 -14.57 -18.00 -11.54
CA VAL A 508 -13.34 -17.66 -10.80
C VAL A 508 -12.33 -18.80 -10.79
N LEU A 509 -12.76 -20.04 -10.96
CA LEU A 509 -11.92 -21.23 -10.84
C LEU A 509 -11.26 -21.60 -12.17
N ARG A 510 -10.25 -22.47 -12.10
CA ARG A 510 -9.62 -23.08 -13.27
C ARG A 510 -10.04 -24.54 -13.42
N GLY A 511 -10.22 -24.97 -14.66
CA GLY A 511 -10.49 -26.35 -15.02
C GLY A 511 -9.63 -26.82 -16.18
N VAL A 512 -9.55 -28.13 -16.36
CA VAL A 512 -8.78 -28.78 -17.43
C VAL A 512 -9.55 -29.98 -17.95
N SER A 513 -9.59 -30.15 -19.27
CA SER A 513 -10.09 -31.37 -19.90
C SER A 513 -9.11 -32.51 -19.68
N VAL A 514 -9.53 -33.57 -19.00
CA VAL A 514 -8.71 -34.76 -18.76
C VAL A 514 -9.26 -35.93 -19.58
N PRO A 515 -8.43 -36.62 -20.39
CA PRO A 515 -8.84 -37.83 -21.11
C PRO A 515 -9.25 -38.97 -20.17
N ALA A 516 -9.86 -40.01 -20.74
CA ALA A 516 -10.13 -41.25 -20.03
C ALA A 516 -8.82 -41.95 -19.66
N GLY A 517 -8.69 -42.40 -18.42
CA GLY A 517 -7.55 -43.13 -17.90
C GLY A 517 -7.02 -42.57 -16.59
N LYS A 518 -5.83 -43.05 -16.22
CA LYS A 518 -5.05 -42.51 -15.10
C LYS A 518 -4.10 -41.46 -15.63
N HIS A 519 -4.16 -40.27 -15.05
CA HIS A 519 -3.34 -39.14 -15.48
C HIS A 519 -2.77 -38.38 -14.28
N THR A 520 -1.66 -37.69 -14.51
CA THR A 520 -1.16 -36.65 -13.61
C THR A 520 -1.43 -35.30 -14.22
N VAL A 521 -2.27 -34.50 -13.56
CA VAL A 521 -2.55 -33.12 -13.94
C VAL A 521 -1.69 -32.20 -13.09
N GLU A 522 -0.85 -31.38 -13.73
CA GLU A 522 -0.01 -30.40 -13.06
C GLU A 522 -0.39 -28.98 -13.46
N PHE A 523 -0.38 -28.06 -12.51
CA PHE A 523 -0.44 -26.63 -12.74
C PHE A 523 0.88 -26.01 -12.30
N LYS A 524 1.52 -25.24 -13.17
CA LYS A 524 2.79 -24.55 -12.91
C LYS A 524 2.63 -23.06 -13.17
N TYR A 525 3.00 -22.23 -12.20
CA TYR A 525 3.00 -20.79 -12.38
C TYR A 525 4.28 -20.34 -13.09
N SER A 526 4.12 -19.63 -14.21
CA SER A 526 5.22 -19.04 -14.96
C SER A 526 4.76 -17.72 -15.59
N SER A 527 5.48 -16.64 -15.29
CA SER A 527 5.23 -15.30 -15.80
C SER A 527 6.36 -14.87 -16.74
N PRO A 528 6.20 -14.99 -18.06
CA PRO A 528 7.20 -14.51 -19.02
C PRO A 528 7.52 -13.02 -18.84
N SER A 529 6.50 -12.22 -18.55
CA SER A 529 6.63 -10.77 -18.29
C SER A 529 7.50 -10.48 -17.07
N PHE A 530 7.30 -11.22 -15.97
CA PHE A 530 8.16 -11.09 -14.79
C PHE A 530 9.61 -11.49 -15.08
N GLU A 531 9.82 -12.62 -15.76
CA GLU A 531 11.16 -13.11 -16.10
C GLU A 531 11.92 -12.12 -17.01
N GLN A 532 11.23 -11.56 -17.99
CA GLN A 532 11.76 -10.50 -18.86
C GLN A 532 12.06 -9.23 -18.06
N GLY A 533 11.12 -8.78 -17.21
CA GLY A 533 11.28 -7.60 -16.36
C GLY A 533 12.44 -7.74 -15.36
N ARG A 534 12.62 -8.92 -14.76
CA ARG A 534 13.75 -9.26 -13.89
C ARG A 534 15.07 -9.13 -14.65
N THR A 535 15.13 -9.69 -15.84
CA THR A 535 16.34 -9.68 -16.68
C THR A 535 16.72 -8.26 -17.09
N ILE A 536 15.75 -7.47 -17.59
CA ILE A 536 15.96 -6.06 -17.97
C ILE A 536 16.40 -5.23 -16.76
N SER A 537 15.74 -5.41 -15.61
CA SER A 537 16.08 -4.69 -14.38
C SER A 537 17.49 -5.01 -13.91
N LEU A 538 17.89 -6.29 -13.92
CA LEU A 538 19.23 -6.71 -13.53
C LEU A 538 20.29 -6.13 -14.48
N ALA A 539 20.05 -6.23 -15.80
CA ALA A 539 20.95 -5.67 -16.80
C ALA A 539 21.10 -4.15 -16.66
N SER A 540 19.99 -3.43 -16.45
CA SER A 540 19.99 -1.97 -16.30
C SER A 540 20.70 -1.51 -15.04
N ASN A 541 20.46 -2.18 -13.90
CA ASN A 541 21.16 -1.88 -12.65
C ASN A 541 22.66 -2.20 -12.74
N THR A 542 23.02 -3.31 -13.39
CA THR A 542 24.42 -3.68 -13.61
C THR A 542 25.11 -2.65 -14.50
N ALA A 543 24.47 -2.22 -15.59
CA ALA A 543 25.00 -1.19 -16.47
C ALA A 543 25.17 0.15 -15.74
N ALA A 544 24.17 0.58 -14.96
CA ALA A 544 24.24 1.81 -14.17
C ALA A 544 25.40 1.77 -13.15
N LEU A 545 25.58 0.63 -12.47
CA LEU A 545 26.70 0.43 -11.54
C LEU A 545 28.05 0.49 -12.28
N LEU A 546 28.19 -0.19 -13.40
CA LEU A 546 29.43 -0.18 -14.20
C LEU A 546 29.75 1.23 -14.72
N ILE A 547 28.76 1.97 -15.22
CA ILE A 547 28.92 3.37 -15.64
C ILE A 547 29.36 4.23 -14.46
N GLY A 548 28.75 4.05 -13.28
CA GLY A 548 29.14 4.74 -12.05
C GLY A 548 30.59 4.45 -11.65
N LEU A 549 31.00 3.17 -11.68
CA LEU A 549 32.37 2.75 -11.37
C LEU A 549 33.39 3.29 -12.38
N VAL A 550 33.07 3.24 -13.67
CA VAL A 550 33.91 3.84 -14.73
C VAL A 550 34.02 5.35 -14.54
N GLY A 551 32.90 6.03 -14.26
CA GLY A 551 32.88 7.47 -13.99
C GLY A 551 33.74 7.84 -12.77
N LEU A 552 33.64 7.07 -11.68
CA LEU A 552 34.48 7.22 -10.49
C LEU A 552 35.97 6.99 -10.81
N GLY A 553 36.29 5.96 -11.60
CA GLY A 553 37.65 5.66 -12.03
C GLY A 553 38.25 6.78 -12.87
N LEU A 554 37.50 7.29 -13.86
CA LEU A 554 37.91 8.42 -14.69
C LEU A 554 38.07 9.71 -13.87
N TRP A 555 37.15 9.96 -12.93
CA TRP A 555 37.25 11.11 -12.02
C TRP A 555 38.49 11.02 -11.13
N TYR A 556 38.75 9.86 -10.52
CA TYR A 556 39.92 9.61 -9.69
C TYR A 556 41.21 9.79 -10.50
N HIS A 557 41.26 9.23 -11.72
CA HIS A 557 42.41 9.37 -12.61
C HIS A 557 42.65 10.85 -12.94
N LYS A 558 41.64 11.58 -13.40
CA LYS A 558 41.75 13.03 -13.70
C LYS A 558 42.23 13.84 -12.50
N LYS A 559 41.76 13.52 -11.28
CA LYS A 559 42.18 14.22 -10.06
C LYS A 559 43.65 13.96 -9.74
N LYS A 560 44.15 12.76 -10.02
CA LYS A 560 45.57 12.41 -9.89
C LYS A 560 46.42 13.14 -10.94
N THR A 561 45.98 13.18 -12.20
CA THR A 561 46.72 13.86 -13.28
C THR A 561 46.73 15.39 -13.16
N VAL A 562 45.67 15.98 -12.61
CA VAL A 562 45.55 17.45 -12.42
C VAL A 562 46.14 17.91 -11.08
N GLY A 563 46.40 16.99 -10.14
CA GLY A 563 47.02 17.26 -8.84
C GLY A 563 48.56 17.26 -8.83
N GLU A 564 49.21 17.12 -9.99
CA GLU A 564 50.68 17.11 -10.16
C GLU A 564 51.22 18.33 -10.94
N VAL A 565 50.46 19.44 -11.03
CA VAL A 565 50.95 20.72 -11.59
C VAL A 565 50.78 21.86 -10.61
#